data_AF-F8UH78-F1
#
_entry.id   AF-F8UH78-F1
#
_cell.length_a   1.000
_cell.length_b   1.000
_cell.length_c   1.000
_cell.angle_alpha   90.00
_cell.angle_beta   90.00
_cell.angle_gamma   90.00
#
_symmetry.space_group_name_H-M   'P 1'
#
loop_
_entity.id
_entity.type
_entity.pdbx_description
1 polymer ?
#
loop_
_entity_poly.entity_id
_entity_poly.type
_entity_poly.pdbx_seq_one_letter_code
_entity_poly.pdbx_strand_id
1 'polypeptide(L)'
;MSDDARETGPVCTADEALARLKAGNERFCSGTSHCTYLRDEVLADLAKEQRPFATLLGCSDSRVPPELVFDAGLGELFVVRVAGNVLGPSIQGTLQYA
;
A
#
# COMPACT_ATOMS: atom_id res chain seq x y z
N MET A 1 21.30 -25.90 11.85
CA MET A 1 20.16 -25.68 10.94
C MET A 1 19.11 -25.00 11.78
N SER A 2 19.27 -23.69 11.93
CA SER A 2 18.45 -22.86 12.81
C SER A 2 17.14 -22.59 12.08
N ASP A 3 16.06 -22.88 12.78
CA ASP A 3 14.67 -22.70 12.40
C ASP A 3 14.39 -21.18 12.29
N ASP A 4 14.49 -20.64 11.08
CA ASP A 4 14.14 -19.24 10.77
C ASP A 4 12.63 -19.17 10.54
N ALA A 5 11.88 -19.19 11.65
CA ALA A 5 10.46 -18.94 11.65
C ALA A 5 10.22 -17.53 11.10
N ARG A 6 9.81 -17.45 9.83
CA ARG A 6 9.43 -16.22 9.12
C ARG A 6 8.61 -15.34 10.05
N GLU A 7 9.06 -14.11 10.23
CA GLU A 7 8.39 -13.09 11.02
C GLU A 7 7.14 -12.58 10.25
N THR A 8 6.13 -13.44 10.13
CA THR A 8 4.88 -13.20 9.37
C THR A 8 3.86 -12.39 10.18
N GLY A 9 4.34 -11.41 10.94
CA GLY A 9 3.49 -10.47 11.68
C GLY A 9 3.06 -9.31 10.76
N PRO A 10 1.92 -8.66 11.06
CA PRO A 10 1.58 -7.40 10.40
C PRO A 10 2.70 -6.38 10.62
N VAL A 11 3.05 -5.64 9.56
CA VAL A 11 4.16 -4.65 9.57
C VAL A 11 3.94 -3.57 10.63
N CYS A 12 2.68 -3.23 10.90
CA CYS A 12 2.25 -2.34 11.96
C CYS A 12 0.80 -2.67 12.39
N THR A 13 0.34 -2.03 13.46
CA THR A 13 -1.06 -2.09 13.90
C THR A 13 -1.98 -1.34 12.93
N ALA A 14 -3.29 -1.64 13.00
CA ALA A 14 -4.28 -0.95 12.19
C ALA A 14 -4.32 0.57 12.45
N ASP A 15 -4.13 0.99 13.70
CA ASP A 15 -4.10 2.41 14.07
C ASP A 15 -2.87 3.12 13.51
N GLU A 16 -1.71 2.48 13.53
CA GLU A 16 -0.48 3.00 12.92
C GLU A 16 -0.60 3.09 11.39
N ALA A 17 -1.16 2.06 10.75
CA ALA A 17 -1.44 2.08 9.32
C ALA A 17 -2.38 3.23 8.94
N LEU A 18 -3.47 3.41 9.70
CA LEU A 18 -4.41 4.51 9.49
C LEU A 18 -3.77 5.88 9.72
N ALA A 19 -2.97 6.03 10.78
CA ALA A 19 -2.25 7.26 11.07
C ALA A 19 -1.28 7.61 9.93
N ARG A 20 -0.59 6.61 9.37
CA ARG A 20 0.31 6.77 8.24
C ARG A 20 -0.41 7.23 6.98
N LEU A 21 -1.55 6.61 6.65
CA LEU A 21 -2.40 7.04 5.52
C LEU A 21 -2.86 8.49 5.71
N LYS A 22 -3.36 8.85 6.89
CA LYS A 22 -3.80 10.23 7.18
C LYS A 22 -2.68 11.25 7.02
N ALA A 23 -1.49 10.96 7.57
CA ALA A 23 -0.35 11.85 7.46
C ALA A 23 0.11 12.03 6.00
N GLY A 24 0.08 10.96 5.20
CA GLY A 24 0.37 11.04 3.77
C GLY A 24 -0.66 11.86 2.99
N ASN A 25 -1.94 11.69 3.30
CA ASN A 25 -3.00 12.49 2.70
C ASN A 25 -2.91 13.97 3.07
N GLU A 26 -2.51 14.29 4.30
CA GLU A 26 -2.27 15.67 4.72
C GLU A 26 -1.15 16.33 3.90
N ARG A 27 -0.07 15.59 3.60
CA ARG A 27 1.00 16.07 2.71
C ARG A 27 0.50 16.28 1.28
N PHE A 28 -0.31 15.36 0.76
CA PHE A 28 -0.95 15.51 -0.55
C PHE A 28 -1.83 16.77 -0.63
N CYS A 29 -2.74 16.95 0.34
CA CYS A 29 -3.65 18.08 0.38
C CYS A 29 -2.95 19.43 0.57
N SER A 30 -1.81 19.45 1.27
CA SER A 30 -0.99 20.66 1.48
C SER A 30 0.02 20.94 0.36
N GLY A 31 0.13 20.06 -0.65
CA GLY A 31 1.11 20.19 -1.72
C GLY A 31 2.57 19.94 -1.30
N THR A 32 2.76 19.20 -0.20
CA THR A 32 4.07 18.86 0.38
C THR A 32 4.42 17.37 0.27
N SER A 33 3.73 16.64 -0.61
CA SER A 33 4.02 15.25 -0.91
C SER A 33 5.49 15.01 -1.28
N HIS A 34 6.02 13.88 -0.84
CA HIS A 34 7.34 13.44 -1.23
C HIS A 34 7.29 12.94 -2.68
N CYS A 35 8.01 13.62 -3.57
CA CYS A 35 8.26 13.07 -4.89
C CYS A 35 9.28 11.92 -4.74
N THR A 36 8.76 10.71 -4.56
CA THR A 36 9.62 9.52 -4.42
C THR A 36 10.07 9.12 -5.81
N TYR A 37 11.29 9.51 -6.18
CA TYR A 37 11.90 9.04 -7.42
C TYR A 37 12.08 7.52 -7.35
N LEU A 38 11.82 6.86 -8.47
CA LEU A 38 12.15 5.46 -8.66
C LEU A 38 13.66 5.28 -8.46
N ARG A 39 14.05 4.44 -7.50
CA ARG A 39 15.43 4.10 -7.21
C ARG A 39 15.65 2.62 -7.47
N ASP A 40 16.74 2.28 -8.14
CA ASP A 40 17.05 0.90 -8.53
C ASP A 40 17.20 -0.01 -7.30
N GLU A 41 17.72 0.52 -6.19
CA GLU A 41 17.87 -0.22 -4.94
C GLU A 41 16.51 -0.64 -4.37
N VAL A 42 15.52 0.26 -4.43
CA VAL A 42 14.15 -0.02 -3.97
C VAL A 42 13.53 -1.14 -4.82
N LEU A 43 13.73 -1.11 -6.14
CA LEU A 43 13.24 -2.16 -7.02
C LEU A 43 13.93 -3.50 -6.77
N ALA A 44 15.25 -3.50 -6.54
CA ALA A 44 16.01 -4.70 -6.27
C ALA A 44 15.57 -5.39 -4.96
N ASP A 45 15.15 -4.62 -3.96
CA ASP A 45 14.60 -5.17 -2.72
C ASP A 45 13.17 -5.66 -2.88
N LEU A 46 12.31 -4.90 -3.56
CA LEU A 46 10.92 -5.31 -3.84
C LEU A 46 10.83 -6.53 -4.76
N ALA A 47 11.84 -6.79 -5.58
CA ALA A 47 11.91 -8.02 -6.38
C ALA A 47 12.07 -9.29 -5.54
N LYS A 48 12.55 -9.16 -4.29
CA LYS A 48 12.71 -10.30 -3.35
C LYS A 48 11.41 -10.53 -2.58
N GLU A 49 10.81 -9.47 -2.06
CA GLU A 49 9.60 -9.53 -1.24
C GLU A 49 8.89 -8.17 -1.20
N GLN A 50 7.57 -8.19 -1.03
CA GLN A 50 6.77 -7.02 -0.67
C GLN A 50 6.12 -7.23 0.69
N ARG A 51 6.08 -6.17 1.52
CA ARG A 51 5.40 -6.16 2.81
C ARG A 51 4.59 -4.87 2.97
N PRO A 52 3.46 -4.74 2.26
CA PRO A 52 2.61 -3.56 2.37
C PRO A 52 2.03 -3.44 3.79
N PHE A 53 1.91 -2.21 4.27
CA PHE A 53 1.36 -1.94 5.61
C PHE A 53 -0.16 -1.80 5.60
N ALA A 54 -0.76 -1.62 4.41
CA ALA A 54 -2.20 -1.50 4.24
C ALA A 54 -2.66 -2.01 2.87
N THR A 55 -3.88 -2.54 2.85
CA THR A 55 -4.59 -2.94 1.63
C THR A 55 -5.75 -1.98 1.36
N LEU A 56 -5.84 -1.46 0.14
CA LEU A 56 -6.86 -0.47 -0.24
C LEU A 56 -7.75 -0.99 -1.37
N LEU A 57 -9.07 -0.90 -1.19
CA LEU A 57 -10.06 -1.04 -2.26
C LEU A 57 -10.48 0.36 -2.73
N GLY A 58 -10.01 0.75 -3.91
CA GLY A 58 -10.27 2.06 -4.52
C GLY A 58 -11.09 2.00 -5.81
N CYS A 59 -11.51 3.17 -6.29
CA CYS A 59 -12.15 3.29 -7.60
C CYS A 59 -11.09 3.30 -8.71
N SER A 60 -11.42 2.76 -9.90
CA SER A 60 -10.60 2.89 -11.11
C SER A 60 -10.53 4.34 -11.65
N ASP A 61 -11.20 5.32 -11.02
CA ASP A 61 -11.15 6.74 -11.39
C ASP A 61 -9.71 7.26 -11.45
N SER A 62 -9.29 7.76 -12.62
CA SER A 62 -7.91 8.17 -12.87
C SER A 62 -7.43 9.35 -12.03
N ARG A 63 -8.35 10.08 -11.37
CA ARG A 63 -8.05 11.26 -10.56
C ARG A 63 -7.67 10.93 -9.12
N VAL A 64 -7.87 9.69 -8.68
CA VAL A 64 -7.64 9.26 -7.29
C VAL A 64 -6.70 8.05 -7.22
N PRO A 65 -5.44 8.16 -7.71
CA PRO A 65 -4.43 7.11 -7.51
C PRO A 65 -4.04 7.03 -6.02
N PRO A 66 -4.29 5.91 -5.32
CA PRO A 66 -4.11 5.82 -3.87
C PRO A 66 -2.69 6.13 -3.39
N GLU A 67 -1.68 5.68 -4.13
CA GLU A 67 -0.26 5.89 -3.81
C GLU A 67 0.09 7.37 -3.78
N LEU A 68 -0.46 8.18 -4.69
CA LEU A 68 -0.25 9.63 -4.68
C LEU A 68 -1.07 10.31 -3.59
N VAL A 69 -2.36 9.94 -3.46
CA VAL A 69 -3.27 10.55 -2.48
C VAL A 69 -2.84 10.31 -1.04
N PHE A 70 -2.17 9.19 -0.77
CA PHE A 70 -1.64 8.83 0.54
C PHE A 70 -0.12 8.98 0.63
N ASP A 71 0.54 9.61 -0.35
CA ASP A 71 1.98 9.86 -0.37
C ASP A 71 2.80 8.62 0.04
N ALA A 72 2.46 7.48 -0.56
CA ALA A 72 3.04 6.17 -0.26
C ALA A 72 3.99 5.71 -1.37
N GLY A 73 5.06 5.03 -0.97
CA GLY A 73 6.08 4.49 -1.87
C GLY A 73 5.70 3.13 -2.48
N LEU A 74 6.59 2.63 -3.34
CA LEU A 74 6.48 1.29 -3.91
C LEU A 74 6.55 0.22 -2.82
N GLY A 75 5.66 -0.76 -2.90
CA GLY A 75 5.58 -1.89 -1.95
C GLY A 75 4.97 -1.54 -0.59
N GLU A 76 4.54 -0.30 -0.37
CA GLU A 76 3.95 0.12 0.91
C GLU A 76 2.44 -0.12 0.98
N LEU A 77 1.76 -0.11 -0.16
CA LEU A 77 0.32 -0.37 -0.28
C LEU A 77 0.06 -1.56 -1.20
N PHE A 78 -0.89 -2.40 -0.81
CA PHE A 78 -1.51 -3.37 -1.71
C PHE A 78 -2.82 -2.78 -2.25
N VAL A 79 -2.90 -2.51 -3.55
CA VAL A 79 -4.00 -1.71 -4.12
C VAL A 79 -4.87 -2.54 -5.06
N VAL A 80 -6.17 -2.57 -4.77
CA VAL A 80 -7.20 -3.18 -5.62
C VAL A 80 -8.13 -2.08 -6.13
N ARG A 81 -8.32 -1.98 -7.45
CA ARG A 81 -9.15 -0.91 -8.05
C ARG A 81 -10.17 -1.46 -9.02
N VAL A 82 -11.44 -1.12 -8.79
CA VAL A 82 -12.57 -1.45 -9.65
C VAL A 82 -13.51 -0.26 -9.75
N ALA A 83 -14.19 -0.07 -10.89
CA ALA A 83 -15.14 1.02 -11.06
C ALA A 83 -16.23 0.96 -9.96
N GLY A 84 -16.41 2.06 -9.24
CA GLY A 84 -17.34 2.15 -8.11
C GLY A 84 -16.92 1.39 -6.85
N ASN A 85 -15.65 0.92 -6.77
CA ASN A 85 -15.08 0.23 -5.60
C ASN A 85 -16.00 -0.87 -5.03
N VAL A 86 -16.69 -1.57 -5.94
CA VAL A 86 -17.65 -2.62 -5.61
C VAL A 86 -16.96 -3.90 -5.19
N LEU A 87 -17.52 -4.58 -4.21
CA LEU A 87 -17.01 -5.88 -3.77
C LEU A 87 -17.62 -7.00 -4.61
N GLY A 88 -16.77 -7.89 -5.11
CA GLY A 88 -17.17 -9.13 -5.77
C GLY A 88 -16.26 -10.29 -5.35
N PRO A 89 -16.57 -11.54 -5.72
CA PRO A 89 -15.82 -12.71 -5.26
C PRO A 89 -14.32 -12.65 -5.57
N SER A 90 -13.94 -12.15 -6.76
CA SER A 90 -12.53 -11.97 -7.13
C SER A 90 -11.83 -10.93 -6.26
N ILE A 91 -12.48 -9.78 -6.03
CA ILE A 91 -11.95 -8.71 -5.18
C ILE A 91 -11.79 -9.18 -3.73
N GLN A 92 -12.78 -9.91 -3.21
CA GLN A 92 -12.68 -10.48 -1.86
C GLN A 92 -11.52 -11.48 -1.75
N GLY A 93 -11.34 -12.35 -2.74
CA GLY A 93 -10.20 -13.26 -2.77
C GLY A 93 -8.86 -12.53 -2.79
N THR A 94 -8.77 -11.43 -3.54
CA THR A 94 -7.59 -10.56 -3.53
C THR A 94 -7.35 -9.89 -2.17
N LEU A 95 -8.40 -9.42 -1.49
CA LEU A 95 -8.28 -8.83 -0.15
C LEU A 95 -7.89 -9.86 0.94
N GLN A 96 -8.25 -11.13 0.77
CA GLN A 96 -7.85 -12.22 1.67
C GLN A 96 -6.42 -12.69 1.43
N TYR A 97 -5.91 -12.51 0.21
CA TYR A 97 -4.53 -12.81 -0.14
C TYR A 97 -3.54 -11.81 0.46
N ALA A 98 -3.93 -10.52 0.42
CA ALA A 98 -3.12 -9.40 0.90
C ALA A 98 -3.00 -9.41 2.44
#